data_AF-A0A258B775-F1
#
_entry.id   AF-A0A258B775-F1
#
_cell.length_a   1.000
_cell.length_b   1.000
_cell.length_c   1.000
_cell.angle_alpha   90.00
_cell.angle_beta   90.00
_cell.angle_gamma   90.00
#
_symmetry.space_group_name_H-M   'P 1'
#
loop_
_entity.id
_entity.type
_entity.pdbx_description
1 polymer ?
#
loop_
_entity_poly.entity_id
_entity_poly.type
_entity_poly.pdbx_seq_one_letter_code
_entity_poly.pdbx_strand_id
1 'polypeptide(L)'
;MIKAGVWRVLAISGVVAFAAGCASVERGATNLAINLIERRIIPPQLEIDDVDMACRFATGNFPLISGGTRAFGGDPQLLESLLLVSSAACAEQRAVEEELRYLRASKQNNIEEAQDARIGQKRLLEITARRQLRAFEAMRNKLEDK
;
A
#
# COMPACT_ATOMS: atom_id res chain seq x y z
N MET A 1 -2.82 -2.68 -55.95
CA MET A 1 -2.83 -3.39 -54.64
C MET A 1 -1.94 -2.75 -53.59
N ILE A 2 -0.83 -2.08 -53.93
CA ILE A 2 0.10 -1.45 -52.96
C ILE A 2 -0.51 -0.24 -52.22
N LYS A 3 -1.30 0.61 -52.89
CA LYS A 3 -1.92 1.80 -52.28
C LYS A 3 -2.91 1.49 -51.14
N ALA A 4 -3.64 0.38 -51.23
CA ALA A 4 -4.59 -0.03 -50.19
C ALA A 4 -3.89 -0.57 -48.93
N GLY A 5 -2.72 -1.19 -49.08
CA GLY A 5 -1.88 -1.64 -47.96
C GLY A 5 -1.29 -0.47 -47.18
N VAL A 6 -0.79 0.56 -47.88
CA VAL A 6 -0.22 1.77 -47.25
C VAL A 6 -1.27 2.55 -46.46
N TRP A 7 -2.49 2.70 -46.99
CA TRP A 7 -3.56 3.41 -46.29
C TRP A 7 -4.06 2.66 -45.05
N ARG A 8 -4.10 1.32 -45.11
CA ARG A 8 -4.37 0.47 -43.94
C ARG A 8 -3.29 0.61 -42.85
N VAL A 9 -2.01 0.63 -43.23
CA VAL A 9 -0.90 0.79 -42.27
C VAL A 9 -0.93 2.17 -41.62
N LEU A 10 -1.22 3.23 -42.37
CA LEU A 10 -1.37 4.59 -41.81
C LEU A 10 -2.57 4.71 -40.87
N ALA A 11 -3.70 4.11 -41.20
CA ALA A 11 -4.88 4.09 -40.33
C ALA A 11 -4.61 3.32 -39.02
N ILE A 12 -3.91 2.18 -39.09
CA ILE A 12 -3.53 1.40 -37.90
C ILE A 12 -2.52 2.19 -37.05
N SER A 13 -1.53 2.84 -37.66
CA SER A 13 -0.55 3.68 -36.95
C SER A 13 -1.20 4.86 -36.23
N GLY A 14 -2.19 5.52 -36.85
CA GLY A 14 -2.93 6.63 -36.24
C GLY A 14 -3.73 6.21 -35.00
N VAL A 15 -4.39 5.04 -35.04
CA VAL A 15 -5.14 4.50 -33.90
C VAL A 15 -4.21 4.14 -32.74
N VAL A 16 -3.05 3.53 -33.02
CA VAL A 16 -2.06 3.19 -32.00
C VAL A 16 -1.46 4.45 -31.35
N ALA A 17 -1.15 5.48 -32.14
CA ALA A 17 -0.65 6.74 -31.62
C ALA A 17 -1.68 7.44 -30.70
N PHE A 18 -2.96 7.40 -31.06
CA PHE A 18 -4.04 7.92 -30.21
C PHE A 18 -4.19 7.14 -28.89
N ALA A 19 -4.15 5.80 -28.93
CA ALA A 19 -4.24 4.97 -27.74
C ALA A 19 -3.04 5.15 -26.79
N ALA A 20 -1.82 5.27 -27.35
CA ALA A 20 -0.61 5.57 -26.56
C ALA A 20 -0.66 6.97 -25.92
N GLY A 21 -1.35 7.92 -26.56
CA GLY A 21 -1.62 9.25 -26.01
C GLY A 21 -2.45 9.22 -24.73
N CYS A 22 -3.53 8.43 -24.69
CA CYS A 22 -4.38 8.32 -23.50
C CYS A 22 -3.62 7.77 -22.28
N ALA A 23 -2.85 6.69 -22.45
CA ALA A 23 -2.07 6.11 -21.36
C ALA A 23 -1.01 7.08 -20.80
N SER A 24 -0.44 7.92 -21.65
CA SER A 24 0.53 8.95 -21.25
C SER A 24 -0.13 10.06 -20.43
N VAL A 25 -1.36 10.46 -20.80
CA VAL A 25 -2.16 11.46 -20.06
C VAL A 25 -2.58 10.91 -18.70
N GLU A 26 -3.07 9.68 -18.63
CA GLU A 26 -3.47 9.03 -17.38
C GLU A 26 -2.29 8.91 -16.40
N ARG A 27 -1.14 8.45 -16.89
CA ARG A 27 0.10 8.40 -16.09
C ARG A 27 0.51 9.78 -15.59
N GLY A 28 0.45 10.80 -16.45
CA GLY A 28 0.79 12.18 -16.09
C GLY A 28 -0.13 12.74 -15.02
N ALA A 29 -1.45 12.59 -15.19
CA ALA A 29 -2.46 13.04 -14.22
C ALA A 29 -2.32 12.30 -12.88
N THR A 30 -2.10 11.00 -12.92
CA THR A 30 -1.92 10.16 -11.72
C THR A 30 -0.67 10.57 -10.94
N ASN A 31 0.47 10.71 -11.62
CA ASN A 31 1.70 11.13 -10.97
C ASN A 31 1.60 12.55 -10.40
N LEU A 32 0.87 13.47 -11.06
CA LEU A 32 0.59 14.79 -10.49
C LEU A 32 -0.23 14.68 -9.20
N ALA A 33 -1.30 13.90 -9.20
CA ALA A 33 -2.14 13.68 -8.03
C ALA A 33 -1.33 13.09 -6.86
N ILE A 34 -0.51 12.07 -7.13
CA ILE A 34 0.34 11.43 -6.11
C ILE A 34 1.38 12.41 -5.56
N ASN A 35 2.06 13.17 -6.41
CA ASN A 35 3.01 14.20 -5.95
C ASN A 35 2.34 15.27 -5.08
N LEU A 36 1.10 15.66 -5.39
CA LEU A 36 0.33 16.58 -4.56
C LEU A 36 0.03 15.95 -3.19
N ILE A 37 -0.39 14.68 -3.17
CA ILE A 37 -0.64 13.94 -1.93
C ILE A 37 0.64 13.90 -1.08
N GLU A 38 1.77 13.49 -1.66
CA GLU A 38 3.05 13.38 -0.96
C GLU A 38 3.51 14.72 -0.35
N ARG A 39 3.33 15.83 -1.07
CA ARG A 39 3.88 17.13 -0.66
C ARG A 39 2.94 17.96 0.20
N ARG A 40 1.62 17.78 0.07
CA ARG A 40 0.62 18.66 0.70
C ARG A 40 -0.33 17.95 1.64
N ILE A 41 -0.56 16.66 1.44
CA ILE A 41 -1.54 15.88 2.21
C ILE A 41 -0.81 15.02 3.24
N ILE A 42 0.27 14.32 2.88
CA ILE A 42 0.97 13.47 3.84
C ILE A 42 1.48 14.22 5.08
N PRO A 43 2.16 15.38 4.97
CA PRO A 43 2.75 16.03 6.14
C PRO A 43 1.75 16.31 7.27
N PRO A 44 0.61 17.01 7.05
CA PRO A 44 -0.39 17.19 8.10
C PRO A 44 -1.04 15.87 8.55
N GLN A 45 -1.09 14.86 7.70
CA GLN A 45 -1.62 13.53 8.07
C GLN A 45 -0.68 12.79 9.03
N LEU A 46 0.64 13.02 8.94
CA LEU A 46 1.62 12.45 9.86
C LEU A 46 1.63 13.15 11.23
N GLU A 47 1.02 14.34 11.33
CA GLU A 47 0.84 15.05 12.60
C GLU A 47 -0.36 14.55 13.40
N ILE A 48 -1.19 13.66 12.82
CA ILE A 48 -2.30 13.01 13.51
C ILE A 48 -1.77 12.09 14.61
N ASP A 49 -2.26 12.28 15.83
CA ASP A 49 -1.90 11.52 17.03
C ASP A 49 -2.80 10.30 17.29
N ASP A 50 -3.91 10.17 16.56
CA ASP A 50 -4.79 9.00 16.62
C ASP A 50 -4.28 7.85 15.72
N VAL A 51 -3.59 6.91 16.36
CA VAL A 51 -3.02 5.71 15.71
C VAL A 51 -4.11 4.78 15.16
N ASP A 52 -5.27 4.65 15.81
CA ASP A 52 -6.36 3.76 15.34
C ASP A 52 -6.98 4.33 14.06
N MET A 53 -7.25 5.65 14.05
CA MET A 53 -7.73 6.32 12.85
C MET A 53 -6.72 6.19 11.70
N ALA A 54 -5.44 6.46 11.96
CA ALA A 54 -4.39 6.38 10.96
C ALA A 54 -4.21 4.97 10.38
N CYS A 55 -4.20 3.94 11.24
CA CYS A 55 -3.97 2.56 10.79
C CYS A 55 -5.18 1.99 10.03
N ARG A 56 -6.41 2.36 10.42
CA ARG A 56 -7.63 2.00 9.68
C ARG A 56 -7.73 2.70 8.35
N PHE A 57 -7.42 4.00 8.31
CA PHE A 57 -7.34 4.74 7.06
C PHE A 57 -6.36 4.05 6.10
N ALA A 58 -5.17 3.70 6.60
CA ALA A 58 -4.16 3.06 5.78
C ALA A 58 -4.59 1.68 5.29
N THR A 59 -5.14 0.84 6.17
CA THR A 59 -5.62 -0.50 5.80
C THR A 59 -6.75 -0.44 4.77
N GLY A 60 -7.69 0.50 4.92
CA GLY A 60 -8.83 0.66 4.02
C GLY A 60 -8.48 1.25 2.65
N ASN A 61 -7.54 2.21 2.62
CA ASN A 61 -7.17 2.90 1.38
C ASN A 61 -5.99 2.25 0.64
N PHE A 62 -5.30 1.28 1.26
CA PHE A 62 -4.16 0.61 0.65
C PHE A 62 -4.43 0.07 -0.76
N PRO A 63 -5.54 -0.66 -1.06
CA PRO A 63 -5.78 -1.18 -2.41
C PRO A 63 -5.99 -0.08 -3.45
N LEU A 64 -6.62 1.03 -3.06
CA LEU A 64 -6.84 2.19 -3.93
C LEU A 64 -5.51 2.86 -4.29
N ILE A 65 -4.66 3.11 -3.31
CA ILE A 65 -3.39 3.80 -3.51
C ILE A 65 -2.35 2.89 -4.18
N SER A 66 -2.27 1.61 -3.81
CA SER A 66 -1.31 0.68 -4.42
C SER A 66 -1.77 0.20 -5.79
N GLY A 67 -2.90 -0.51 -5.86
CA GLY A 67 -3.44 -1.10 -7.09
C GLY A 67 -3.98 -0.05 -8.05
N GLY A 68 -4.77 0.91 -7.55
CA GLY A 68 -5.37 1.95 -8.39
C GLY A 68 -4.33 2.85 -9.07
N THR A 69 -3.35 3.34 -8.32
CA THR A 69 -2.25 4.15 -8.91
C THR A 69 -1.48 3.40 -9.99
N ARG A 70 -1.14 2.13 -9.76
CA ARG A 70 -0.47 1.30 -10.78
C ARG A 70 -1.36 1.05 -12.00
N ALA A 71 -2.67 0.88 -11.81
CA ALA A 71 -3.61 0.68 -12.91
C ALA A 71 -3.63 1.86 -13.89
N PHE A 72 -3.40 3.08 -13.38
CA PHE A 72 -3.26 4.30 -14.20
C PHE A 72 -1.80 4.64 -14.54
N GLY A 73 -0.87 3.70 -14.38
CA GLY A 73 0.52 3.84 -14.76
C GLY A 73 1.35 4.79 -13.89
N GLY A 74 0.84 5.21 -12.73
CA GLY A 74 1.57 6.01 -11.75
C GLY A 74 2.47 5.18 -10.84
N ASP A 75 3.31 5.85 -10.06
CA ASP A 75 4.22 5.24 -9.09
C ASP A 75 3.74 5.47 -7.64
N PRO A 76 3.22 4.43 -6.95
CA PRO A 76 2.75 4.57 -5.59
C PRO A 76 3.80 4.27 -4.52
N GLN A 77 5.04 3.90 -4.86
CA GLN A 77 5.95 3.21 -3.92
C GLN A 77 6.17 3.96 -2.59
N LEU A 78 6.25 5.30 -2.60
CA LEU A 78 6.39 6.10 -1.37
C LEU A 78 5.11 6.11 -0.53
N LEU A 79 3.94 6.30 -1.16
CA LEU A 79 2.67 6.21 -0.43
C LEU A 79 2.43 4.78 0.06
N GLU A 80 2.76 3.79 -0.74
CA GLU A 80 2.59 2.38 -0.44
C GLU A 80 3.40 1.99 0.79
N SER A 81 4.66 2.43 0.88
CA SER A 81 5.50 2.18 2.05
C SER A 81 4.89 2.81 3.31
N LEU A 82 4.47 4.07 3.24
CA LEU A 82 3.85 4.75 4.37
C LEU A 82 2.57 4.03 4.83
N LEU A 83 1.66 3.71 3.91
CA LEU A 83 0.42 3.04 4.25
C LEU A 83 0.65 1.63 4.81
N LEU A 84 1.66 0.90 4.34
CA LEU A 84 2.02 -0.40 4.91
C LEU A 84 2.51 -0.28 6.34
N VAL A 85 3.42 0.66 6.64
CA VAL A 85 3.87 0.94 8.01
C VAL A 85 2.69 1.30 8.91
N SER A 86 1.85 2.25 8.49
CA SER A 86 0.68 2.66 9.27
C SER A 86 -0.32 1.52 9.45
N SER A 87 -0.55 0.68 8.43
CA SER A 87 -1.42 -0.49 8.55
C SER A 87 -0.85 -1.58 9.46
N ALA A 88 0.47 -1.66 9.64
CA ALA A 88 1.11 -2.62 10.53
C ALA A 88 0.76 -2.34 12.00
N ALA A 89 0.64 -1.06 12.37
CA ALA A 89 0.29 -0.63 13.72
C ALA A 89 -1.05 -1.22 14.22
N CYS A 90 -2.05 -1.35 13.35
CA CYS A 90 -3.33 -1.99 13.68
C CYS A 90 -3.16 -3.47 14.11
N ALA A 91 -2.27 -4.22 13.45
CA ALA A 91 -2.03 -5.63 13.79
C ALA A 91 -1.14 -5.74 15.04
N GLU A 92 -0.19 -4.83 15.20
CA GLU A 92 0.68 -4.75 16.37
C GLU A 92 -0.10 -4.43 17.64
N GLN A 93 -1.02 -3.46 17.61
CA GLN A 93 -1.90 -3.14 18.75
C GLN A 93 -2.70 -4.35 19.22
N ARG A 94 -3.30 -5.10 18.28
CA ARG A 94 -4.02 -6.33 18.59
C ARG A 94 -3.08 -7.42 19.14
N ALA A 95 -1.83 -7.48 18.67
CA ALA A 95 -0.86 -8.42 19.21
C ALA A 95 -0.54 -8.11 20.68
N VAL A 96 -0.44 -6.82 21.03
CA VAL A 96 -0.25 -6.38 22.42
C VAL A 96 -1.47 -6.76 23.28
N GLU A 97 -2.69 -6.67 22.77
CA GLU A 97 -3.89 -7.13 23.50
C GLU A 97 -3.83 -8.63 23.82
N GLU A 98 -3.43 -9.46 22.86
CA GLU A 98 -3.22 -10.90 23.06
C GLU A 98 -2.06 -11.18 24.02
N GLU A 99 -1.01 -10.36 24.02
CA GLU A 99 0.07 -10.45 25.01
C GLU A 99 -0.44 -10.19 26.42
N LEU A 100 -1.24 -9.14 26.61
CA LEU A 100 -1.86 -8.83 27.90
C LEU A 100 -2.81 -9.96 28.35
N ARG A 101 -3.54 -10.58 27.42
CA ARG A 101 -4.38 -11.76 27.67
C ARG A 101 -3.53 -12.95 28.12
N TYR A 102 -2.43 -13.22 27.40
CA TYR A 102 -1.44 -14.24 27.77
C TYR A 102 -0.89 -14.01 29.18
N LEU A 103 -0.47 -12.79 29.51
CA LEU A 103 0.10 -12.45 30.82
C LEU A 103 -0.91 -12.66 31.95
N ARG A 104 -2.18 -12.28 31.73
CA ARG A 104 -3.27 -12.51 32.70
C ARG A 104 -3.52 -14.01 32.92
N ALA A 105 -3.63 -14.79 31.84
CA ALA A 105 -3.85 -16.23 31.92
C ALA A 105 -2.68 -16.98 32.57
N SER A 106 -1.45 -16.60 32.22
CA SER A 106 -0.24 -17.16 32.81
C SER A 106 -0.15 -16.91 34.32
N LYS A 107 -0.54 -15.72 34.80
CA LYS A 107 -0.59 -15.42 36.24
C LYS A 107 -1.62 -16.26 37.00
N GLN A 108 -2.69 -16.70 36.31
CA GLN A 108 -3.73 -17.55 36.88
C GLN A 108 -3.44 -19.05 36.74
N ASN A 109 -2.26 -19.43 36.22
CA ASN A 109 -1.91 -20.80 35.85
C ASN A 109 -2.90 -21.46 34.86
N ASN A 110 -3.61 -20.65 34.07
CA ASN A 110 -4.48 -21.15 33.01
C ASN A 110 -3.65 -21.37 31.73
N ILE A 111 -3.06 -22.56 31.61
CA ILE A 111 -2.10 -22.88 30.54
C ILE A 111 -2.76 -22.88 29.16
N GLU A 112 -3.96 -23.44 29.02
CA GLU A 112 -4.67 -23.53 27.74
C GLU A 112 -4.95 -22.14 27.16
N GLU A 113 -5.51 -21.26 27.99
CA GLU A 113 -5.79 -19.87 27.61
C GLU A 113 -4.51 -19.09 27.29
N ALA A 114 -3.44 -19.31 28.05
CA ALA A 114 -2.15 -18.69 27.78
C ALA A 114 -1.57 -19.16 26.43
N GLN A 115 -1.69 -20.44 26.09
CA GLN A 115 -1.24 -20.94 24.80
C GLN A 115 -2.06 -20.36 23.64
N ASP A 116 -3.38 -20.31 23.77
CA ASP A 116 -4.27 -19.72 22.76
C ASP A 116 -3.93 -18.25 22.50
N ALA A 117 -3.84 -17.44 23.56
CA ALA A 117 -3.47 -16.03 23.47
C ALA A 117 -2.10 -15.83 22.80
N ARG A 118 -1.11 -16.67 23.14
CA ARG A 118 0.22 -16.61 22.50
C ARG A 118 0.20 -17.00 21.02
N ILE A 119 -0.67 -17.93 20.62
CA ILE A 119 -0.87 -18.26 19.20
C ILE A 119 -1.51 -17.06 18.48
N GLY A 120 -2.51 -16.42 19.09
CA GLY A 120 -3.12 -15.18 18.61
C GLY A 120 -2.09 -14.06 18.39
N GLN A 121 -1.28 -13.78 19.40
CA GLN A 121 -0.19 -12.79 19.34
C GLN A 121 0.77 -13.09 18.18
N LYS A 122 1.24 -14.34 18.05
CA LYS A 122 2.18 -14.73 16.97
C LYS A 122 1.58 -14.53 15.57
N ARG A 123 0.30 -14.86 15.38
CA ARG A 123 -0.39 -14.65 14.09
C ARG A 123 -0.45 -13.17 13.72
N LEU A 124 -0.72 -12.30 14.70
CA LEU A 124 -0.79 -10.86 14.49
C LEU A 124 0.59 -10.23 14.25
N LEU A 125 1.62 -10.69 14.97
CA LEU A 125 3.01 -10.26 14.74
C LEU A 125 3.52 -10.71 13.37
N GLU A 126 3.11 -11.86 12.88
CA GLU A 126 3.46 -12.32 11.53
C GLU A 126 2.85 -11.41 10.45
N ILE A 127 1.60 -10.96 10.62
CA ILE A 127 0.97 -9.96 9.73
C ILE A 127 1.73 -8.64 9.80
N THR A 128 2.08 -8.20 11.00
CA THR A 128 2.86 -6.97 11.24
C THR A 128 4.20 -7.04 10.52
N ALA A 129 4.96 -8.11 10.71
CA ALA A 129 6.25 -8.33 10.07
C ALA A 129 6.14 -8.34 8.54
N ARG A 130 5.13 -9.01 7.97
CA ARG A 130 4.90 -9.00 6.51
C ARG A 130 4.63 -7.61 5.96
N ARG A 131 3.84 -6.79 6.67
CA ARG A 131 3.55 -5.41 6.26
C ARG A 131 4.78 -4.52 6.34
N GLN A 132 5.53 -4.60 7.44
CA GLN A 132 6.78 -3.85 7.62
C GLN A 132 7.83 -4.22 6.58
N LEU A 133 7.98 -5.51 6.26
CA LEU A 133 8.91 -5.97 5.22
C LEU A 133 8.53 -5.41 3.85
N ARG A 134 7.25 -5.50 3.47
CA ARG A 134 6.77 -4.93 2.19
C ARG A 134 6.94 -3.42 2.15
N ALA A 135 6.74 -2.72 3.27
CA ALA A 135 6.97 -1.29 3.35
C ALA A 135 8.43 -0.93 3.06
N PHE A 136 9.35 -1.67 3.69
CA PHE A 136 10.78 -1.54 3.44
C PHE A 136 11.13 -1.80 1.98
N GLU A 137 10.62 -2.89 1.40
CA GLU A 137 10.87 -3.22 -0.01
C GLU A 137 10.33 -2.14 -0.96
N ALA A 138 9.13 -1.62 -0.73
CA ALA A 138 8.56 -0.54 -1.52
C ALA A 138 9.43 0.73 -1.44
N MET A 139 9.89 1.10 -0.24
CA MET A 139 10.77 2.26 -0.06
C MET A 139 12.15 2.04 -0.67
N ARG A 140 12.73 0.85 -0.55
CA ARG A 140 14.00 0.50 -1.18
C ARG A 140 13.92 0.66 -2.69
N ASN A 141 12.91 0.07 -3.32
CA ASN A 141 12.70 0.17 -4.77
C ASN A 141 12.57 1.65 -5.19
N LYS A 142 11.84 2.47 -4.41
CA LYS A 142 11.72 3.92 -4.65
C LYS A 142 13.03 4.69 -4.61
N LEU A 143 13.98 4.23 -3.79
CA LEU A 143 15.30 4.85 -3.69
C LEU A 143 16.24 4.35 -4.78
N GLU A 144 16.09 3.11 -5.23
CA GLU A 144 16.88 2.51 -6.33
C GLU A 144 16.44 3.03 -7.71
N ASP A 145 15.15 3.38 -7.87
CA ASP A 145 14.58 3.92 -9.11
C ASP A 145 14.91 5.43 -9.33
N LYS A 146 15.64 6.08 -8.41
CA LYS A 146 16.05 7.50 -8.50
C LYS A 146 17.42 7.67 -9.16
#